data_AF-A0A813AK67-F1
#
_entry.id   AF-A0A813AK67-F1
#
_cell.length_a   1.000
_cell.length_b   1.000
_cell.length_c   1.000
_cell.angle_alpha   90.00
_cell.angle_beta   90.00
_cell.angle_gamma   90.00
#
_symmetry.space_group_name_H-M   'P 1'
#
loop_
_entity.id
_entity.type
_entity.pdbx_description
1 polymer ?
#
loop_
_entity_poly.entity_id
_entity_poly.type
_entity_poly.pdbx_seq_one_letter_code
_entity_poly.pdbx_strand_id
1 'polypeptide(L)'
;MLLGCMGFMMATFYLVNWPDDDIQQITWEIISSTTSIFGALLMFQGCNRVVHYYFLDHVSSWHQLVVNMLHMMLWFCVLQLVLAYYSGAVGQQEAPAARRAALSRASCDIPMHSVHLECAEKHLHQIRLNTHAWAVLLGHITGFAAVNAWSSVQQAMPRAFCPAVPVAAYLGISYIYRTTARWRYERTMADGEEDEYEEIWGECVAETEDEVISLSVSFLIAQVLRLCITGELPGLSGEDPEGTWHSTANCVLLLSVGLVLGVSELARLAYARSHGKAAPSSHE
;
A
#
# COMPACT_ATOMS: atom_id res chain seq x y z
N MET A 1 28.28 5.34 12.93
CA MET A 1 27.46 4.32 12.24
C MET A 1 27.56 2.94 12.89
N LEU A 2 28.76 2.36 13.08
CA LEU A 2 28.93 1.01 13.69
C LEU A 2 28.18 0.79 15.02
N LEU A 3 28.35 1.68 16.01
CA LEU A 3 27.69 1.54 17.31
C LEU A 3 26.16 1.65 17.21
N GLY A 4 25.65 2.45 16.26
CA GLY A 4 24.21 2.56 15.98
C GLY A 4 23.65 1.28 15.36
N CYS A 5 24.34 0.70 14.36
CA CYS A 5 23.95 -0.57 13.76
C CYS A 5 23.98 -1.72 14.78
N MET A 6 25.01 -1.78 15.61
CA MET A 6 25.09 -2.79 16.68
C MET A 6 23.97 -2.61 17.70
N GLY A 7 23.71 -1.37 18.16
CA GLY A 7 22.61 -1.07 19.07
C GLY A 7 21.24 -1.46 18.51
N PHE A 8 20.99 -1.16 17.23
CA PHE A 8 19.77 -1.57 16.54
C PHE A 8 19.65 -3.10 16.47
N MET A 9 20.69 -3.82 16.02
CA MET A 9 20.65 -5.28 15.93
C MET A 9 20.40 -5.94 17.29
N MET A 10 21.02 -5.44 18.36
CA MET A 10 20.81 -5.94 19.72
C MET A 10 19.39 -5.63 20.23
N ALA A 11 18.86 -4.44 19.95
CA ALA A 11 17.49 -4.07 20.32
C ALA A 11 16.45 -4.95 19.60
N THR A 12 16.62 -5.16 18.30
CA THR A 12 15.74 -6.04 17.51
C THR A 12 15.81 -7.48 18.01
N PHE A 13 17.01 -8.01 18.27
CA PHE A 13 17.18 -9.36 18.83
C PHE A 13 16.48 -9.50 20.19
N TYR A 14 16.54 -8.47 21.02
CA TYR A 14 15.87 -8.48 22.33
C TYR A 14 14.34 -8.45 22.21
N LEU A 15 13.79 -7.61 21.33
CA LEU A 15 12.34 -7.51 21.10
C LEU A 15 11.77 -8.80 20.50
N VAL A 16 12.51 -9.43 19.58
CA VAL A 16 12.13 -10.71 18.95
C VAL A 16 12.10 -11.87 19.96
N ASN A 17 12.89 -11.81 21.03
CA ASN A 17 12.95 -12.83 22.08
C ASN A 17 12.31 -12.37 23.40
N TRP A 18 11.43 -11.38 23.34
CA TRP A 18 10.79 -10.83 24.53
C TRP A 18 9.82 -11.88 25.14
N PRO A 19 9.69 -12.01 26.48
CA PRO A 19 8.87 -13.06 27.10
C PRO A 19 7.38 -13.04 26.79
N ASP A 20 6.86 -11.91 26.31
CA ASP A 20 5.47 -11.71 25.89
C ASP A 20 5.32 -12.04 24.40
N ASP A 21 4.49 -13.04 24.08
CA ASP A 21 4.27 -13.54 22.73
C ASP A 21 3.69 -12.46 21.80
N ASP A 22 2.87 -11.53 22.32
CA ASP A 22 2.28 -10.45 21.53
C ASP A 22 3.37 -9.49 21.03
N ILE A 23 4.36 -9.19 21.88
CA ILE A 23 5.49 -8.33 21.51
C ILE A 23 6.37 -9.01 20.47
N GLN A 24 6.57 -10.33 20.57
CA GLN A 24 7.31 -11.07 19.55
C GLN A 24 6.59 -11.00 18.20
N GLN A 25 5.28 -11.28 18.16
CA GLN A 25 4.49 -11.26 16.93
C GLN A 25 4.54 -9.89 16.26
N ILE A 26 4.22 -8.82 17.01
CA ILE A 26 4.24 -7.45 16.48
C ILE A 26 5.65 -7.09 15.99
N THR A 27 6.70 -7.51 16.70
CA THR A 27 8.08 -7.26 16.28
C THR A 27 8.39 -7.94 14.95
N TRP A 28 7.99 -9.22 14.77
CA TRP A 28 8.15 -9.94 13.51
C TRP A 28 7.37 -9.31 12.36
N GLU A 29 6.13 -8.87 12.61
CA GLU A 29 5.31 -8.16 11.63
C GLU A 29 5.97 -6.85 11.17
N ILE A 30 6.49 -6.04 12.11
CA ILE A 30 7.18 -4.78 11.80
C ILE A 30 8.46 -5.04 10.99
N ILE A 31 9.27 -6.03 11.37
CA ILE A 31 10.50 -6.39 10.65
C ILE A 31 10.17 -6.84 9.24
N SER A 32 9.17 -7.72 9.09
CA SER A 32 8.73 -8.25 7.80
C SER A 32 8.23 -7.13 6.89
N SER A 33 7.33 -6.28 7.39
CA SER A 33 6.80 -5.13 6.66
C SER A 33 7.92 -4.16 6.24
N THR A 34 8.79 -3.76 7.17
CA THR A 34 9.92 -2.84 6.88
C THR A 34 10.85 -3.41 5.79
N THR A 35 11.19 -4.70 5.89
CA THR A 35 12.05 -5.37 4.90
C THR A 35 11.36 -5.45 3.54
N SER A 36 10.04 -5.69 3.52
CA SER A 36 9.24 -5.71 2.29
C SER A 36 9.23 -4.34 1.59
N ILE A 37 9.10 -3.23 2.33
CA ILE A 37 9.15 -1.87 1.76
C ILE A 37 10.49 -1.61 1.06
N PHE A 38 11.62 -1.95 1.70
CA PHE A 38 12.94 -1.81 1.08
C PHE A 38 13.13 -2.76 -0.11
N GLY A 39 12.64 -4.00 -0.02
CA GLY A 39 12.65 -4.96 -1.11
C GLY A 39 11.85 -4.46 -2.32
N ALA A 40 10.65 -3.94 -2.08
CA ALA A 40 9.80 -3.29 -3.08
C ALA A 40 10.51 -2.12 -3.75
N LEU A 41 11.14 -1.24 -2.97
CA LEU A 41 11.88 -0.09 -3.49
C LEU A 41 13.03 -0.52 -4.41
N LEU A 42 13.84 -1.49 -3.97
CA LEU A 42 14.97 -1.98 -4.76
C LEU A 42 14.52 -2.71 -6.03
N MET A 43 13.45 -3.50 -5.95
CA MET A 43 12.88 -4.19 -7.11
C MET A 43 12.33 -3.17 -8.10
N PHE A 44 11.57 -2.18 -7.64
CA PHE A 44 11.07 -1.11 -8.47
C PHE A 44 12.21 -0.32 -9.11
N GLN A 45 13.22 0.11 -8.35
CA GLN A 45 14.37 0.86 -8.89
C GLN A 45 15.14 0.05 -9.93
N GLY A 46 15.32 -1.25 -9.71
CA GLY A 46 15.93 -2.16 -10.68
C GLY A 46 15.15 -2.22 -11.98
N CYS A 47 13.84 -2.48 -11.91
CA CYS A 47 12.95 -2.49 -13.07
C CYS A 47 12.89 -1.13 -13.77
N ASN A 48 12.77 -0.04 -13.00
CA ASN A 48 12.72 1.31 -13.53
C ASN A 48 14.02 1.67 -14.27
N ARG A 49 15.19 1.28 -13.75
CA ARG A 49 16.47 1.50 -14.44
C ARG A 49 16.53 0.78 -15.79
N VAL A 50 16.00 -0.44 -15.87
CA VAL A 50 15.89 -1.19 -17.13
C VAL A 50 14.95 -0.46 -18.10
N VAL A 51 13.78 -0.02 -17.63
CA VAL A 51 12.84 0.76 -18.46
C VAL A 51 13.49 2.06 -18.95
N HIS A 52 14.22 2.76 -18.09
CA HIS A 52 14.91 3.99 -18.45
C HIS A 52 15.94 3.76 -19.57
N TYR A 53 16.80 2.76 -19.42
CA TYR A 53 17.84 2.45 -20.39
C TYR A 53 17.28 2.05 -21.77
N TYR A 54 16.22 1.24 -21.82
CA TYR A 54 15.69 0.75 -23.10
C TYR A 54 14.64 1.65 -23.75
N PHE A 55 13.85 2.38 -22.95
CA PHE A 55 12.67 3.11 -23.45
C PHE A 55 12.74 4.63 -23.25
N LEU A 56 13.60 5.13 -22.37
CA LEU A 56 13.64 6.55 -22.01
C LEU A 56 14.93 7.29 -22.43
N ASP A 57 15.95 6.56 -22.90
CA ASP A 57 17.18 7.20 -23.40
C ASP A 57 16.90 8.04 -24.66
N HIS A 58 17.21 9.34 -24.56
CA HIS A 58 17.12 10.35 -25.63
C HIS A 58 15.72 10.60 -26.23
N VAL A 59 14.64 10.19 -25.55
CA VAL A 59 13.27 10.42 -26.04
C VAL A 59 12.65 11.72 -25.51
N SER A 60 11.65 12.26 -26.22
CA SER A 60 10.98 13.50 -25.82
C SER A 60 10.19 13.34 -24.53
N SER A 61 10.00 14.45 -23.80
CA SER A 61 9.32 14.47 -22.48
C SER A 61 7.94 13.81 -22.49
N TRP A 62 7.19 13.92 -23.58
CA TRP A 62 5.87 13.29 -23.70
C TRP A 62 5.94 11.76 -23.77
N HIS A 63 6.95 11.20 -24.43
CA HIS A 63 7.16 9.76 -24.45
C HIS A 63 7.53 9.25 -23.05
N GLN A 64 8.33 10.02 -22.30
CA GLN A 64 8.69 9.65 -20.93
C GLN A 64 7.45 9.56 -20.03
N LEU A 65 6.54 10.52 -20.15
CA LEU A 65 5.28 10.53 -19.42
C LEU A 65 4.43 9.29 -19.72
N VAL A 66 4.26 8.97 -21.02
CA VAL A 66 3.46 7.82 -21.45
C VAL A 66 4.06 6.51 -20.96
N VAL A 67 5.37 6.33 -21.08
CA VAL A 67 6.06 5.12 -20.62
C VAL A 67 5.93 4.95 -19.10
N ASN A 68 6.10 6.02 -18.32
CA ASN A 68 5.93 5.95 -16.86
C ASN A 68 4.48 5.61 -16.45
N MET A 69 3.48 6.17 -17.15
CA MET A 69 2.07 5.83 -16.93
C MET A 69 1.75 4.37 -17.28
N LEU A 70 2.32 3.86 -18.38
CA LEU A 70 2.20 2.46 -18.76
C LEU A 70 2.89 1.52 -17.76
N HIS A 71 4.06 1.92 -17.24
CA HIS A 71 4.79 1.14 -16.24
C HIS A 71 3.99 1.06 -14.92
N MET A 72 3.36 2.17 -14.49
CA MET A 72 2.42 2.17 -13.37
C MET A 72 1.23 1.24 -13.63
N MET A 73 0.61 1.32 -14.82
CA MET A 73 -0.52 0.46 -15.17
C MET A 73 -0.14 -1.02 -15.20
N LEU A 74 1.08 -1.34 -15.66
CA LEU A 74 1.61 -2.70 -15.65
C LEU A 74 1.70 -3.25 -14.22
N TRP A 75 2.30 -2.50 -13.30
CA TRP A 75 2.40 -2.93 -11.90
C TRP A 75 1.03 -3.06 -11.23
N PHE A 76 0.12 -2.14 -11.53
CA PHE A 76 -1.25 -2.23 -11.07
C PHE A 76 -1.95 -3.51 -11.59
N CYS A 77 -1.81 -3.86 -12.87
CA CYS A 77 -2.32 -5.13 -13.39
C CYS A 77 -1.67 -6.35 -12.73
N VAL A 78 -0.36 -6.33 -12.50
CA VAL A 78 0.36 -7.40 -11.80
C VAL A 78 -0.18 -7.56 -10.37
N LEU A 79 -0.40 -6.46 -9.65
CA LEU A 79 -1.01 -6.47 -8.33
C LEU A 79 -2.38 -7.14 -8.35
N GLN A 80 -3.28 -6.72 -9.24
CA GLN A 80 -4.63 -7.30 -9.33
C GLN A 80 -4.59 -8.81 -9.60
N LEU A 81 -3.77 -9.24 -10.56
CA LEU A 81 -3.69 -10.64 -10.99
C LEU A 81 -3.04 -11.53 -9.93
N VAL A 82 -1.96 -11.07 -9.31
CA VAL A 82 -1.26 -11.84 -8.27
C VAL A 82 -2.14 -12.00 -7.04
N LEU A 83 -2.85 -10.95 -6.62
CA LEU A 83 -3.78 -11.06 -5.49
C LEU A 83 -4.96 -11.97 -5.80
N ALA A 84 -5.51 -11.92 -7.02
CA ALA A 84 -6.58 -12.82 -7.45
C ALA A 84 -6.14 -14.30 -7.49
N TYR A 85 -4.86 -14.53 -7.80
CA TYR A 85 -4.27 -15.87 -7.82
C TYR A 85 -4.03 -16.42 -6.40
N TYR A 86 -3.36 -15.65 -5.54
CA TYR A 86 -3.03 -16.10 -4.18
C TYR A 86 -4.23 -16.13 -3.24
N SER A 87 -5.26 -15.32 -3.49
CA SER A 87 -6.51 -15.41 -2.74
C SER A 87 -7.30 -16.68 -3.03
N GLY A 88 -7.04 -17.37 -4.16
CA GLY A 88 -7.80 -18.53 -4.61
C GLY A 88 -9.05 -18.19 -5.44
N ALA A 89 -9.37 -16.89 -5.61
CA ALA A 89 -10.51 -16.42 -6.40
C ALA A 89 -10.43 -16.86 -7.88
N VAL A 90 -9.22 -17.03 -8.41
CA VAL A 90 -8.98 -17.58 -9.75
C VAL A 90 -8.46 -19.03 -9.64
N GLY A 91 -9.28 -19.95 -9.13
CA GLY A 91 -8.97 -21.38 -9.26
C GLY A 91 -9.60 -22.36 -8.27
N GLN A 92 -10.16 -21.94 -7.13
CA GLN A 92 -10.64 -22.86 -6.10
C GLN A 92 -12.13 -22.70 -5.77
N GLN A 93 -13.00 -23.11 -6.71
CA GLN A 93 -14.46 -23.16 -6.46
C GLN A 93 -14.91 -24.37 -5.62
N GLU A 94 -14.07 -25.38 -5.39
CA GLU A 94 -14.54 -26.66 -4.81
C GLU A 94 -14.63 -26.69 -3.28
N ALA A 95 -13.83 -25.88 -2.56
CA ALA A 95 -13.79 -25.92 -1.09
C ALA A 95 -15.06 -25.36 -0.39
N PRO A 96 -15.66 -24.23 -0.79
CA PRO A 96 -16.81 -23.66 -0.08
C PRO A 96 -18.10 -24.46 -0.32
N ALA A 97 -18.30 -25.02 -1.52
CA ALA A 97 -19.41 -25.94 -1.80
C ALA A 97 -19.29 -27.25 -1.00
N ALA A 98 -18.08 -27.79 -0.87
CA ALA A 98 -17.82 -28.97 -0.03
C ALA A 98 -18.01 -28.67 1.47
N ARG A 99 -17.61 -27.47 1.95
CA ARG A 99 -17.81 -27.01 3.33
C ARG A 99 -19.29 -26.76 3.64
N ARG A 100 -20.05 -26.10 2.74
CA ARG A 100 -21.51 -25.94 2.87
C ARG A 100 -22.26 -27.28 2.80
N ALA A 101 -21.83 -28.20 1.93
CA ALA A 101 -22.39 -29.55 1.85
C ALA A 101 -22.02 -30.43 3.07
N ALA A 102 -20.88 -30.17 3.71
CA ALA A 102 -20.50 -30.79 4.98
C ALA A 102 -21.33 -30.20 6.14
N LEU A 103 -21.51 -28.89 6.19
CA LEU A 103 -22.34 -28.17 7.17
C LEU A 103 -23.83 -28.55 7.06
N SER A 104 -24.38 -28.73 5.85
CA SER A 104 -25.76 -29.15 5.66
C SER A 104 -26.02 -30.60 6.10
N ARG A 105 -25.01 -31.48 5.99
CA ARG A 105 -25.05 -32.85 6.54
C ARG A 105 -24.77 -32.90 8.06
N ALA A 106 -24.27 -31.82 8.65
CA ALA A 106 -23.86 -31.76 10.06
C ALA A 106 -25.03 -31.64 11.06
N SER A 107 -26.28 -31.55 10.58
CA SER A 107 -27.45 -31.55 11.48
C SER A 107 -27.68 -32.88 12.23
N CYS A 108 -26.91 -33.95 11.96
CA CYS A 108 -27.22 -35.27 12.52
C CYS A 108 -26.20 -35.95 13.46
N ASP A 109 -24.87 -35.78 13.47
CA ASP A 109 -23.99 -36.52 14.42
C ASP A 109 -22.57 -35.89 14.69
N ILE A 110 -22.03 -36.09 15.90
CA ILE A 110 -20.77 -35.58 16.55
C ILE A 110 -19.49 -36.34 16.02
N PRO A 111 -18.18 -36.10 16.36
CA PRO A 111 -17.30 -34.93 16.60
C PRO A 111 -16.26 -34.66 15.47
N MET A 112 -16.18 -35.49 14.41
CA MET A 112 -15.17 -35.41 13.33
C MET A 112 -15.29 -34.14 12.45
N HIS A 113 -16.47 -33.51 12.50
CA HIS A 113 -16.76 -32.22 11.89
C HIS A 113 -15.90 -31.07 12.45
N SER A 114 -15.63 -31.08 13.77
CA SER A 114 -14.81 -30.03 14.41
C SER A 114 -13.40 -29.97 13.82
N VAL A 115 -12.82 -31.14 13.54
CA VAL A 115 -11.47 -31.27 12.94
C VAL A 115 -11.44 -30.78 11.49
N HIS A 116 -12.47 -31.08 10.70
CA HIS A 116 -12.56 -30.61 9.31
C HIS A 116 -12.78 -29.11 9.20
N LEU A 117 -13.60 -28.50 10.07
CA LEU A 117 -13.75 -27.04 10.11
C LEU A 117 -12.45 -26.38 10.55
N GLU A 118 -11.80 -26.88 11.60
CA GLU A 118 -10.54 -26.32 12.10
C GLU A 118 -9.44 -26.39 11.03
N CYS A 119 -9.40 -27.47 10.24
CA CYS A 119 -8.46 -27.60 9.11
C CYS A 119 -8.77 -26.60 7.99
N ALA A 120 -10.05 -26.42 7.64
CA ALA A 120 -10.48 -25.47 6.61
C ALA A 120 -10.19 -24.02 7.04
N GLU A 121 -10.46 -23.66 8.30
CA GLU A 121 -10.15 -22.34 8.85
C GLU A 121 -8.65 -22.06 8.87
N LYS A 122 -7.82 -23.04 9.28
CA LYS A 122 -6.35 -22.92 9.19
C LYS A 122 -5.87 -22.73 7.77
N HIS A 123 -6.46 -23.41 6.80
CA HIS A 123 -6.11 -23.27 5.40
C HIS A 123 -6.48 -21.89 4.84
N LEU A 124 -7.70 -21.41 5.12
CA LEU A 124 -8.15 -20.09 4.72
C LEU A 124 -7.30 -18.99 5.37
N HIS A 125 -6.94 -19.16 6.65
CA HIS A 125 -6.05 -18.25 7.36
C HIS A 125 -4.68 -18.18 6.69
N GLN A 126 -4.09 -19.31 6.27
CA GLN A 126 -2.83 -19.32 5.52
C GLN A 126 -2.95 -18.60 4.17
N ILE A 127 -4.06 -18.77 3.45
CA ILE A 127 -4.35 -18.09 2.19
C ILE A 127 -4.43 -16.57 2.40
N ARG A 128 -5.14 -16.13 3.45
CA ARG A 128 -5.21 -14.71 3.84
C ARG A 128 -3.83 -14.15 4.12
N LEU A 129 -3.00 -14.83 4.93
CA LEU A 129 -1.64 -14.39 5.24
C LEU A 129 -0.74 -14.30 4.00
N ASN A 130 -0.80 -15.29 3.11
CA ASN A 130 -0.02 -15.27 1.86
C ASN A 130 -0.47 -14.15 0.92
N THR A 131 -1.78 -13.95 0.78
CA THR A 131 -2.35 -12.87 -0.04
C THR A 131 -1.93 -11.52 0.51
N HIS A 132 -2.03 -11.32 1.83
CA HIS A 132 -1.59 -10.11 2.50
C HIS A 132 -0.08 -9.86 2.33
N ALA A 133 0.77 -10.89 2.41
CA ALA A 133 2.21 -10.73 2.20
C ALA A 133 2.54 -10.23 0.78
N TRP A 134 1.87 -10.77 -0.25
CA TRP A 134 2.01 -10.30 -1.62
C TRP A 134 1.40 -8.91 -1.84
N ALA A 135 0.30 -8.60 -1.15
CA ALA A 135 -0.37 -7.31 -1.17
C ALA A 135 0.58 -6.20 -0.69
N VAL A 136 1.22 -6.39 0.46
CA VAL A 136 2.21 -5.42 0.97
C VAL A 136 3.36 -5.22 -0.02
N LEU A 137 3.96 -6.29 -0.56
CA LEU A 137 5.08 -6.17 -1.48
C LEU A 137 4.70 -5.46 -2.78
N LEU A 138 3.62 -5.91 -3.45
CA LEU A 138 3.19 -5.36 -4.73
C LEU A 138 2.52 -3.98 -4.59
N GLY A 139 1.88 -3.71 -3.46
CA GLY A 139 1.32 -2.41 -3.11
C GLY A 139 2.39 -1.34 -3.11
N HIS A 140 3.50 -1.57 -2.39
CA HIS A 140 4.61 -0.63 -2.36
C HIS A 140 5.25 -0.45 -3.74
N ILE A 141 5.41 -1.51 -4.54
CA ILE A 141 5.97 -1.38 -5.89
C ILE A 141 5.05 -0.57 -6.80
N THR A 142 3.75 -0.85 -6.76
CA THR A 142 2.73 -0.10 -7.50
C THR A 142 2.69 1.36 -7.05
N GLY A 143 2.86 1.60 -5.75
CA GLY A 143 2.99 2.92 -5.16
C GLY A 143 4.23 3.67 -5.64
N PHE A 144 5.40 3.04 -5.68
CA PHE A 144 6.61 3.67 -6.24
C PHE A 144 6.48 3.93 -7.74
N ALA A 145 5.82 3.04 -8.48
CA ALA A 145 5.52 3.23 -9.90
C ALA A 145 4.55 4.40 -10.12
N ALA A 146 3.52 4.53 -9.28
CA ALA A 146 2.58 5.65 -9.30
C ALA A 146 3.25 6.97 -8.91
N VAL A 147 4.11 6.97 -7.88
CA VAL A 147 4.96 8.11 -7.54
C VAL A 147 5.79 8.56 -8.75
N ASN A 148 6.49 7.65 -9.42
CA ASN A 148 7.31 7.98 -10.58
C ASN A 148 6.46 8.55 -11.74
N ALA A 149 5.31 7.94 -12.01
CA ALA A 149 4.40 8.39 -13.06
C ALA A 149 3.84 9.79 -12.79
N TRP A 150 3.26 10.03 -11.62
CA TRP A 150 2.67 11.33 -11.29
C TRP A 150 3.71 12.40 -10.99
N SER A 151 4.91 12.04 -10.51
CA SER A 151 6.02 12.98 -10.40
C SER A 151 6.48 13.45 -11.78
N SER A 152 6.46 12.58 -12.80
CA SER A 152 6.77 12.99 -14.17
C SER A 152 5.73 13.95 -14.75
N VAL A 153 4.44 13.79 -14.38
CA VAL A 153 3.40 14.81 -14.65
C VAL A 153 3.75 16.12 -13.96
N GLN A 154 4.15 16.05 -12.67
CA GLN A 154 4.46 17.23 -11.88
C GLN A 154 5.62 18.05 -12.45
N GLN A 155 6.65 17.37 -12.97
CA GLN A 155 7.80 18.01 -13.62
C GLN A 155 7.49 18.55 -15.01
N ALA A 156 6.55 17.96 -15.73
CA ALA A 156 6.11 18.45 -17.03
C ALA A 156 5.24 19.72 -16.93
N MET A 157 4.65 19.98 -15.76
CA MET A 157 3.77 21.13 -15.53
C MET A 157 4.56 22.40 -15.16
N PRO A 158 4.08 23.59 -15.58
CA PRO A 158 4.64 24.83 -15.07
C PRO A 158 4.51 24.91 -13.55
N ARG A 159 5.50 25.51 -12.87
CA ARG A 159 5.59 25.60 -11.40
C ARG A 159 4.30 26.10 -10.72
N ALA A 160 3.56 27.01 -11.35
CA ALA A 160 2.29 27.53 -10.84
C ALA A 160 1.17 26.46 -10.74
N PHE A 161 1.23 25.41 -11.55
CA PHE A 161 0.24 24.33 -11.59
C PHE A 161 0.65 23.09 -10.81
N CYS A 162 1.89 22.99 -10.32
CA CYS A 162 2.36 21.85 -9.51
C CYS A 162 1.48 21.54 -8.29
N PRO A 163 0.87 22.52 -7.57
CA PRO A 163 -0.06 22.24 -6.47
C PRO A 163 -1.35 21.52 -6.87
N ALA A 164 -1.75 21.58 -8.16
CA ALA A 164 -2.93 20.87 -8.65
C ALA A 164 -2.66 19.38 -8.94
N VAL A 165 -1.38 18.99 -9.05
CA VAL A 165 -0.98 17.63 -9.44
C VAL A 165 -1.31 16.57 -8.39
N PRO A 166 -1.09 16.77 -7.07
CA PRO A 166 -1.53 15.80 -6.06
C PRO A 166 -3.05 15.55 -6.10
N VAL A 167 -3.85 16.59 -6.36
CA VAL A 167 -5.31 16.46 -6.51
C VAL A 167 -5.65 15.68 -7.77
N ALA A 168 -5.00 15.98 -8.89
CA ALA A 168 -5.17 15.22 -10.13
C ALA A 168 -4.75 13.75 -9.98
N ALA A 169 -3.67 13.48 -9.24
CA ALA A 169 -3.21 12.13 -8.93
C ALA A 169 -4.23 11.38 -8.08
N TYR A 170 -4.73 11.99 -7.00
CA TYR A 170 -5.80 11.41 -6.18
C TYR A 170 -7.01 11.04 -7.03
N LEU A 171 -7.50 11.97 -7.86
CA LEU A 171 -8.66 11.73 -8.72
C LEU A 171 -8.40 10.67 -9.79
N GLY A 172 -7.24 10.73 -10.44
CA GLY A 172 -6.87 9.80 -11.52
C GLY A 172 -6.68 8.37 -11.02
N ILE A 173 -5.94 8.19 -9.93
CA ILE A 173 -5.74 6.88 -9.30
C ILE A 173 -7.07 6.35 -8.74
N SER A 174 -7.82 7.18 -8.01
CA SER A 174 -9.15 6.80 -7.48
C SER A 174 -10.12 6.41 -8.60
N TYR A 175 -10.05 7.08 -9.75
CA TYR A 175 -10.88 6.73 -10.90
C TYR A 175 -10.55 5.32 -11.42
N ILE A 176 -9.26 5.03 -11.64
CA ILE A 176 -8.81 3.68 -12.05
C ILE A 176 -9.32 2.65 -11.06
N TYR A 177 -9.15 2.89 -9.75
CA TYR A 177 -9.49 1.92 -8.71
C TYR A 177 -10.99 1.71 -8.57
N ARG A 178 -11.80 2.77 -8.71
CA ARG A 178 -13.26 2.63 -8.75
C ARG A 178 -13.72 1.83 -9.98
N THR A 179 -13.08 2.02 -11.13
CA THR A 179 -13.43 1.24 -12.33
C THR A 179 -13.06 -0.22 -12.19
N THR A 180 -11.90 -0.54 -11.62
CA THR A 180 -11.52 -1.93 -11.34
C THR A 180 -12.32 -2.55 -10.22
N ALA A 181 -12.63 -1.82 -9.15
CA ALA A 181 -13.49 -2.29 -8.06
C ALA A 181 -14.88 -2.66 -8.58
N ARG A 182 -15.46 -1.81 -9.46
CA ARG A 182 -16.72 -2.13 -10.12
C ARG A 182 -16.61 -3.40 -10.97
N TRP A 183 -15.55 -3.52 -11.76
CA TRP A 183 -15.33 -4.71 -12.58
C TRP A 183 -15.14 -5.98 -11.73
N ARG A 184 -14.41 -5.89 -10.62
CA ARG A 184 -14.24 -6.99 -9.65
C ARG A 184 -15.59 -7.38 -9.04
N TYR A 185 -16.36 -6.41 -8.55
CA TYR A 185 -17.68 -6.64 -7.98
C TYR A 185 -18.64 -7.32 -8.97
N GLU A 186 -18.68 -6.87 -10.22
CA GLU A 186 -19.49 -7.49 -11.28
C GLU A 186 -19.07 -8.94 -11.56
N ARG A 187 -17.79 -9.27 -11.36
CA ARG A 187 -17.24 -10.62 -11.55
C ARG A 187 -17.49 -11.54 -10.35
N THR A 188 -17.28 -11.04 -9.13
CA THR A 188 -17.56 -11.73 -7.86
C THR A 188 -19.04 -12.07 -7.74
N MET A 189 -19.93 -11.12 -8.04
CA MET A 189 -21.38 -11.33 -7.92
C MET A 189 -22.00 -12.08 -9.12
N ALA A 190 -21.19 -12.66 -10.02
CA ALA A 190 -21.70 -13.27 -11.24
C ALA A 190 -22.49 -14.57 -10.99
N ASP A 191 -22.18 -15.29 -9.91
CA ASP A 191 -22.91 -16.49 -9.46
C ASP A 191 -23.96 -16.18 -8.37
N GLY A 192 -24.02 -14.94 -7.90
CA GLY A 192 -25.00 -14.43 -6.95
C GLY A 192 -24.60 -14.54 -5.47
N GLU A 193 -23.41 -15.08 -5.16
CA GLU A 193 -22.91 -15.17 -3.78
C GLU A 193 -21.40 -14.91 -3.72
N GLU A 194 -20.95 -14.02 -2.83
CA GLU A 194 -19.52 -13.82 -2.56
C GLU A 194 -18.97 -14.97 -1.70
N ASP A 195 -17.89 -15.59 -2.16
CA ASP A 195 -17.18 -16.61 -1.38
C ASP A 195 -16.03 -16.03 -0.52
N GLU A 196 -15.51 -16.84 0.42
CA GLU A 196 -14.46 -16.40 1.35
C GLU A 196 -13.14 -16.03 0.64
N TYR A 197 -12.88 -16.58 -0.55
CA TYR A 197 -11.68 -16.28 -1.33
C TYR A 197 -11.81 -14.98 -2.11
N GLU A 198 -13.01 -14.69 -2.62
CA GLU A 198 -13.37 -13.44 -3.25
C GLU A 198 -13.40 -12.30 -2.24
N GLU A 199 -13.89 -12.54 -1.02
CA GLU A 199 -13.81 -11.59 0.10
C GLU A 199 -12.35 -11.26 0.43
N ILE A 200 -11.48 -12.27 0.61
CA ILE A 200 -10.04 -12.06 0.86
C ILE A 200 -9.40 -11.27 -0.28
N TRP A 201 -9.76 -11.55 -1.53
CA TRP A 201 -9.26 -10.81 -2.69
C TRP A 201 -9.69 -9.34 -2.65
N GLY A 202 -10.99 -9.10 -2.45
CA GLY A 202 -11.59 -7.78 -2.41
C GLY A 202 -11.02 -6.92 -1.29
N GLU A 203 -10.95 -7.45 -0.07
CA GLU A 203 -10.36 -6.78 1.09
C GLU A 203 -8.90 -6.43 0.86
N CYS A 204 -8.05 -7.42 0.50
CA CYS A 204 -6.62 -7.19 0.31
C CYS A 204 -6.35 -6.15 -0.79
N VAL A 205 -7.09 -6.23 -1.90
CA VAL A 205 -6.93 -5.28 -3.00
C VAL A 205 -7.37 -3.87 -2.58
N ALA A 206 -8.51 -3.73 -1.91
CA ALA A 206 -9.01 -2.43 -1.49
C ALA A 206 -8.07 -1.73 -0.51
N GLU A 207 -7.56 -2.47 0.49
CA GLU A 207 -6.56 -1.95 1.43
C GLU A 207 -5.28 -1.52 0.71
N THR A 208 -4.78 -2.35 -0.21
CA THR A 208 -3.56 -2.04 -0.97
C THR A 208 -3.74 -0.85 -1.92
N GLU A 209 -4.92 -0.72 -2.54
CA GLU A 209 -5.28 0.42 -3.39
C GLU A 209 -5.25 1.74 -2.57
N ASP A 210 -5.78 1.74 -1.36
CA ASP A 210 -5.73 2.89 -0.47
C ASP A 210 -4.29 3.25 -0.05
N GLU A 211 -3.43 2.24 0.22
CA GLU A 211 -2.00 2.46 0.49
C GLU A 211 -1.29 3.13 -0.70
N VAL A 212 -1.55 2.68 -1.93
CA VAL A 212 -0.94 3.27 -3.14
C VAL A 212 -1.34 4.74 -3.31
N ILE A 213 -2.63 5.07 -3.11
CA ILE A 213 -3.10 6.46 -3.18
C ILE A 213 -2.40 7.30 -2.10
N SER A 214 -2.38 6.80 -0.86
CA SER A 214 -1.79 7.50 0.28
C SER A 214 -0.30 7.79 0.05
N LEU A 215 0.48 6.78 -0.37
CA LEU A 215 1.90 6.92 -0.67
C LEU A 215 2.14 7.90 -1.82
N SER A 216 1.37 7.80 -2.90
CA SER A 216 1.54 8.64 -4.10
C SER A 216 1.22 10.10 -3.82
N VAL A 217 0.06 10.36 -3.20
CA VAL A 217 -0.42 11.73 -2.95
C VAL A 217 0.44 12.42 -1.90
N SER A 218 0.81 11.73 -0.81
CA SER A 218 1.68 12.29 0.23
C SER A 218 3.06 12.68 -0.32
N PHE A 219 3.65 11.87 -1.20
CA PHE A 219 4.92 12.18 -1.85
C PHE A 219 4.83 13.43 -2.73
N LEU A 220 3.78 13.54 -3.56
CA LEU A 220 3.58 14.71 -4.42
C LEU A 220 3.32 15.98 -3.60
N ILE A 221 2.58 15.89 -2.49
CA ILE A 221 2.39 17.00 -1.54
C ILE A 221 3.75 17.42 -0.95
N ALA A 222 4.58 16.46 -0.54
CA ALA A 222 5.92 16.75 -0.03
C ALA A 222 6.79 17.48 -1.07
N GLN A 223 6.68 17.13 -2.35
CA GLN A 223 7.35 17.87 -3.43
C GLN A 223 6.83 19.30 -3.58
N VAL A 224 5.50 19.51 -3.51
CA VAL A 224 4.91 20.86 -3.55
C VAL A 224 5.39 21.69 -2.37
N LEU A 225 5.39 21.14 -1.15
CA LEU A 225 5.88 21.83 0.04
C LEU A 225 7.36 22.23 -0.10
N ARG A 226 8.19 21.34 -0.65
CA ARG A 226 9.59 21.65 -0.96
C ARG A 226 9.68 22.78 -1.98
N LEU A 227 8.96 22.71 -3.09
CA LEU A 227 8.92 23.78 -4.09
C LEU A 227 8.52 25.13 -3.47
N CYS A 228 7.53 25.16 -2.58
CA CYS A 228 7.08 26.38 -1.91
C CYS A 228 8.15 26.98 -0.97
N ILE A 229 9.00 26.15 -0.37
CA ILE A 229 10.00 26.56 0.61
C ILE A 229 11.34 26.90 -0.05
N THR A 230 11.80 26.05 -0.97
CA THR A 230 13.12 26.16 -1.60
C THR A 230 13.09 26.88 -2.93
N GLY A 231 11.93 26.97 -3.59
CA GLY A 231 11.79 27.51 -4.95
C GLY A 231 12.17 26.51 -6.05
N GLU A 232 12.68 25.33 -5.70
CA GLU A 232 13.13 24.31 -6.63
C GLU A 232 12.29 23.03 -6.50
N LEU A 233 11.88 22.50 -7.66
CA LEU A 233 11.10 21.26 -7.71
C LEU A 233 12.08 20.07 -7.62
N PRO A 234 11.87 19.11 -6.71
CA PRO A 234 12.69 17.91 -6.64
C PRO A 234 12.61 17.05 -7.91
N GLY A 235 13.62 16.21 -8.12
CA GLY A 235 13.65 15.18 -9.15
C GLY A 235 12.63 14.06 -8.90
N LEU A 236 12.60 13.05 -9.78
CA LEU A 236 11.54 12.02 -9.81
C LEU A 236 11.53 11.16 -8.55
N SER A 237 12.70 10.93 -7.96
CA SER A 237 12.85 10.17 -6.71
C SER A 237 12.91 11.09 -5.49
N GLY A 238 12.63 12.39 -5.66
CA GLY A 238 12.73 13.40 -4.61
C GLY A 238 14.15 13.89 -4.35
N GLU A 239 15.11 13.58 -5.21
CA GLU A 239 16.46 14.12 -5.16
C GLU A 239 16.47 15.62 -5.46
N ASP A 240 17.42 16.34 -4.87
CA ASP A 240 17.63 17.74 -5.19
C ASP A 240 18.36 17.88 -6.54
N PRO A 241 18.02 18.89 -7.38
CA PRO A 241 18.77 19.15 -8.60
C PRO A 241 20.26 19.39 -8.32
N GLU A 242 21.13 18.96 -9.24
CA GLU A 242 22.58 19.11 -9.08
C GLU A 242 22.97 20.57 -8.81
N GLY A 243 23.79 20.78 -7.78
CA GLY A 243 24.31 22.11 -7.42
C GLY A 243 23.35 22.98 -6.60
N THR A 244 22.21 22.46 -6.16
CA THR A 244 21.33 23.17 -5.23
C THR A 244 21.89 23.17 -3.80
N TRP A 245 21.80 24.31 -3.14
CA TRP A 245 22.23 24.51 -1.75
C TRP A 245 21.06 25.03 -0.93
N HIS A 246 20.72 24.34 0.15
CA HIS A 246 19.63 24.74 1.03
C HIS A 246 20.16 25.45 2.27
N SER A 247 19.55 26.60 2.61
CA SER A 247 19.81 27.29 3.86
C SER A 247 19.31 26.45 5.04
N THR A 248 19.98 26.56 6.20
CA THR A 248 19.50 25.94 7.45
C THR A 248 18.08 26.38 7.81
N ALA A 249 17.69 27.60 7.42
CA ALA A 249 16.34 28.11 7.58
C ALA A 249 15.30 27.27 6.80
N ASN A 250 15.62 26.84 5.58
CA ASN A 250 14.73 25.99 4.76
C ASN A 250 14.55 24.62 5.42
N CYS A 251 15.62 24.05 5.96
CA CYS A 251 15.58 22.78 6.70
C CYS A 251 14.72 22.88 7.97
N VAL A 252 14.90 23.94 8.76
CA VAL A 252 14.10 24.19 9.97
C VAL A 252 12.63 24.42 9.62
N LEU A 253 12.35 25.15 8.55
CA LEU A 253 10.98 25.38 8.08
C LEU A 253 10.31 24.08 7.67
N LEU A 254 10.97 23.23 6.88
CA LEU A 254 10.47 21.90 6.52
C LEU A 254 10.17 21.03 7.74
N LEU A 255 11.09 20.99 8.71
CA LEU A 255 10.90 20.26 9.96
C LEU A 255 9.69 20.81 10.75
N SER A 256 9.55 22.13 10.81
CA SER A 256 8.43 22.78 11.52
C SER A 256 7.08 22.46 10.88
N VAL A 257 7.00 22.44 9.54
CA VAL A 257 5.77 22.06 8.82
C VAL A 257 5.40 20.62 9.13
N GLY A 258 6.36 19.68 9.08
CA GLY A 258 6.13 18.29 9.45
C GLY A 258 5.64 18.13 10.90
N LEU A 259 6.23 18.87 11.84
CA LEU A 259 5.86 18.83 13.25
C LEU A 259 4.45 19.40 13.47
N VAL A 260 4.09 20.50 12.81
CA VAL A 260 2.73 21.07 12.86
C VAL A 260 1.71 20.07 12.31
N LEU A 261 1.97 19.43 11.17
CA LEU A 261 1.07 18.41 10.61
C LEU A 261 0.88 17.23 11.58
N GLY A 262 1.98 16.72 12.15
CA GLY A 262 1.93 15.63 13.14
C GLY A 262 1.15 16.00 14.41
N VAL A 263 1.38 17.20 14.97
CA VAL A 263 0.64 17.69 16.15
C VAL A 263 -0.83 17.91 15.81
N SER A 264 -1.14 18.41 14.62
CA SER A 264 -2.52 18.63 14.19
C SER A 264 -3.31 17.32 14.09
N GLU A 265 -2.65 16.25 13.63
CA GLU A 265 -3.25 14.91 13.57
C GLU A 265 -3.44 14.32 14.98
N LEU A 266 -2.47 14.47 15.89
CA LEU A 266 -2.64 14.08 17.28
C LEU A 266 -3.79 14.83 17.97
N ALA A 267 -3.93 16.13 17.69
CA ALA A 267 -5.04 16.94 18.18
C ALA A 267 -6.38 16.46 17.63
N ARG A 268 -6.45 16.14 16.32
CA ARG A 268 -7.65 15.55 15.69
C ARG A 268 -8.06 14.24 16.35
N LEU A 269 -7.11 13.36 16.63
CA LEU A 269 -7.37 12.07 17.30
C LEU A 269 -7.81 12.26 18.76
N ALA A 270 -7.19 13.17 19.51
CA ALA A 270 -7.59 13.50 20.87
C ALA A 270 -9.02 14.11 20.92
N TYR A 271 -9.33 14.99 19.96
CA TYR A 271 -10.66 15.56 19.80
C TYR A 271 -11.71 14.48 19.47
N ALA A 272 -11.40 13.60 18.51
CA ALA A 272 -12.28 12.49 18.15
C ALA A 272 -12.52 11.51 19.32
N ARG A 273 -11.52 11.23 20.16
CA ARG A 273 -11.69 10.37 21.35
C ARG A 273 -12.53 11.01 22.45
N SER A 274 -12.38 12.31 22.66
CA SER A 274 -13.15 13.05 23.67
C SER A 274 -14.62 13.21 23.29
N HIS A 275 -14.92 13.35 21.99
CA HIS A 275 -16.28 13.54 21.48
C HIS A 275 -16.94 12.24 20.97
N GLY A 276 -16.15 11.24 20.57
CA GLY A 276 -16.65 9.91 20.18
C GLY A 276 -17.15 9.06 21.34
N LYS A 277 -16.77 9.40 22.59
CA LYS A 277 -17.38 8.87 23.82
C LYS A 277 -18.75 9.50 24.14
N ALA A 278 -19.21 10.46 23.34
CA ALA A 278 -20.52 11.13 23.51
C ALA A 278 -21.59 10.65 22.52
N ALA A 279 -21.37 9.55 21.79
CA ALA A 279 -22.47 8.80 21.20
C ALA A 279 -23.01 7.85 22.28
N PRO A 280 -24.19 8.11 22.88
CA PRO A 280 -24.83 7.08 23.68
C PRO A 280 -25.07 5.88 22.76
N SER A 281 -24.62 4.71 23.22
CA SER A 281 -25.21 3.44 22.82
C SER A 281 -26.70 3.52 23.11
N SER A 282 -27.50 3.92 22.11
CA SER A 282 -28.91 3.60 22.10
C SER A 282 -29.00 2.09 21.92
N HIS A 283 -29.08 1.42 23.06
CA HIS A 283 -29.67 0.10 23.20
C HIS A 283 -31.01 0.04 22.47
N GLU A 284 -31.17 -0.99 21.64
CA GLU A 284 -32.30 -1.94 21.51
C GLU A 284 -32.43 -2.46 20.07
#